data_AF-A0A368EZ75-F1
#
_entry.id   AF-A0A368EZ75-F1
#
_cell.length_a   1.000
_cell.length_b   1.000
_cell.length_c   1.000
_cell.angle_alpha   90.00
_cell.angle_beta   90.00
_cell.angle_gamma   90.00
#
_symmetry.space_group_name_H-M   'P 1'
#
loop_
_entity.id
_entity.type
_entity.pdbx_description
1 polymer ?
#
loop_
_entity_poly.entity_id
_entity_poly.type
_entity_poly.pdbx_seq_one_letter_code
_entity_poly.pdbx_strand_id
1 'polypeptide(L)'
;EKPKKKCWWGKHKTEEEQKDDHISIGIDLVNRDEKAINDHVRFGFEDIFGEADTQHSWDCVWRLVYKVFTWTRLFVYRLCSLIIGLPAAIIFGILFAIASVINVFACVPIAKLLSIPANWLAKTWCWLVHAIVDPVATALGLLFSSFTIRKYGINSQPTDPCVA
;
A
#
# COMPACT_ATOMS: atom_id res chain seq x y z
N GLU A 1 13.95 -15.82 56.49
CA GLU A 1 12.79 -15.36 55.70
C GLU A 1 11.69 -14.81 56.60
N LYS A 2 11.00 -13.73 56.18
CA LYS A 2 9.78 -13.24 56.84
C LYS A 2 8.74 -12.91 55.75
N PRO A 3 7.44 -13.20 55.98
CA PRO A 3 6.46 -13.43 54.92
C PRO A 3 5.93 -12.13 54.29
N LYS A 4 5.63 -12.21 52.98
CA LYS A 4 4.99 -11.13 52.20
C LYS A 4 3.61 -10.81 52.75
N LYS A 5 3.41 -9.56 53.14
CA LYS A 5 2.07 -9.00 53.42
C LYS A 5 1.33 -8.86 52.08
N LYS A 6 0.33 -9.70 51.84
CA LYS A 6 -0.64 -9.47 50.76
C LYS A 6 -1.50 -8.28 51.16
N CYS A 7 -1.32 -7.15 50.48
CA CYS A 7 -2.27 -6.05 50.59
C CYS A 7 -3.51 -6.42 49.77
N TRP A 8 -4.59 -6.60 50.51
CA TRP A 8 -5.92 -7.03 50.12
C TRP A 8 -6.72 -5.83 49.58
N TRP A 9 -6.34 -5.34 48.40
CA TRP A 9 -7.16 -4.40 47.64
C TRP A 9 -7.03 -4.78 46.17
N GLY A 10 -7.81 -5.79 45.79
CA GLY A 10 -8.10 -6.05 44.40
C GLY A 10 -8.86 -4.85 43.86
N LYS A 11 -8.14 -3.96 43.15
CA LYS A 11 -8.77 -3.02 42.24
C LYS A 11 -9.42 -3.87 41.16
N HIS A 12 -10.72 -4.09 41.27
CA HIS A 12 -11.55 -4.42 40.13
C HIS A 12 -11.37 -3.23 39.17
N LYS A 13 -10.53 -3.41 38.14
CA LYS A 13 -10.65 -2.58 36.95
C LYS A 13 -11.96 -3.04 36.34
N THR A 14 -13.03 -2.33 36.68
CA THR A 14 -14.21 -2.28 35.86
C THR A 14 -13.71 -1.92 34.46
N GLU A 15 -13.76 -2.89 33.56
CA GLU A 15 -13.89 -2.62 32.14
C GLU A 15 -15.20 -1.85 32.01
N GLU A 16 -15.13 -0.55 32.27
CA GLU A 16 -16.07 0.37 31.68
C GLU A 16 -15.71 0.34 30.20
N GLU A 17 -16.37 -0.58 29.49
CA GLU A 17 -16.73 -0.42 28.09
C GLU A 17 -17.35 0.96 27.95
N GLN A 18 -16.49 1.97 27.82
CA GLN A 18 -16.85 3.21 27.17
C GLN A 18 -17.00 2.84 25.70
N LYS A 19 -18.21 2.38 25.38
CA LYS A 19 -18.76 2.27 24.05
C LYS A 19 -18.86 3.69 23.49
N ASP A 20 -17.71 4.27 23.15
CA ASP A 20 -17.66 5.36 22.19
C ASP A 20 -17.82 4.69 20.84
N ASP A 21 -19.03 4.81 20.30
CA ASP A 21 -19.37 4.42 18.95
C ASP A 21 -18.38 5.11 18.00
N HIS A 22 -17.33 4.37 17.65
CA HIS A 22 -16.22 4.77 16.82
C HIS A 22 -16.74 5.00 15.40
N ILE A 23 -17.28 6.20 15.15
CA ILE A 23 -17.35 6.78 13.80
C ILE A 23 -15.92 7.18 13.40
N SER A 24 -15.08 6.17 13.19
CA SER A 24 -13.74 6.31 12.62
C SER A 24 -13.66 5.27 11.53
N ILE A 25 -14.26 5.61 10.39
CA ILE A 25 -14.13 4.83 9.18
C ILE A 25 -12.70 5.09 8.67
N GLY A 26 -11.73 4.29 9.14
CA GLY A 26 -10.41 4.10 8.51
C GLY A 26 -9.45 5.30 8.45
N ILE A 27 -9.56 6.31 9.32
CA ILE A 27 -8.61 7.42 9.37
C ILE A 27 -7.61 7.22 10.51
N ASP A 28 -6.33 7.03 10.19
CA ASP A 28 -5.24 7.07 11.16
C ASP A 28 -4.89 8.53 11.52
N LEU A 29 -5.06 8.87 12.80
CA LEU A 29 -4.78 10.20 13.34
C LEU A 29 -3.32 10.38 13.74
N VAL A 30 -2.57 9.28 13.92
CA VAL A 30 -1.17 9.26 14.30
C VAL A 30 -0.28 9.30 13.06
N ASN A 31 -0.50 8.39 12.11
CA ASN A 31 0.20 8.39 10.83
C ASN A 31 -0.71 8.84 9.67
N ARG A 32 -0.73 10.15 9.42
CA ARG A 32 -1.57 10.76 8.35
C ARG A 32 -1.02 10.56 6.94
N ASP A 33 0.19 10.03 6.79
CA ASP A 33 0.84 9.75 5.51
C ASP A 33 1.33 8.29 5.45
N GLU A 34 0.38 7.34 5.56
CA GLU A 34 0.68 5.90 5.52
C GLU A 34 1.42 5.46 4.23
N LYS A 35 1.21 6.19 3.13
CA LYS A 35 1.82 5.90 1.82
C LYS A 35 3.12 6.64 1.57
N ALA A 36 3.60 7.43 2.54
CA ALA A 36 4.83 8.22 2.47
C ALA A 36 4.93 9.09 1.19
N ILE A 37 3.82 9.64 0.72
CA ILE A 37 3.83 10.46 -0.51
C ILE A 37 4.51 11.81 -0.28
N ASN A 38 4.59 12.27 0.97
CA ASN A 38 5.18 13.55 1.34
C ASN A 38 6.55 13.40 2.03
N ASP A 39 7.26 12.30 1.82
CA ASP A 39 8.58 12.07 2.43
C ASP A 39 9.57 13.21 2.10
N HIS A 40 9.47 13.74 0.88
CA HIS A 40 10.27 14.88 0.40
C HIS A 40 10.02 16.21 1.14
N VAL A 41 8.93 16.35 1.89
CA VAL A 41 8.58 17.58 2.65
C VAL A 41 8.98 17.46 4.11
N ARG A 42 9.59 16.35 4.53
CA ARG A 42 9.91 16.06 5.92
C ARG A 42 11.20 16.76 6.35
N PHE A 43 11.13 18.06 6.64
CA PHE A 43 12.26 18.86 7.14
C PHE A 43 12.30 18.92 8.68
N GLY A 44 13.44 18.54 9.24
CA GLY A 44 13.79 18.66 10.65
C GLY A 44 14.31 20.06 11.03
N PHE A 45 14.55 20.27 12.32
CA PHE A 45 15.21 21.51 12.78
C PHE A 45 16.70 21.51 12.39
N GLU A 46 17.38 20.36 12.53
CA GLU A 46 18.78 20.23 12.13
C GLU A 46 18.97 20.38 10.61
N ASP A 47 17.99 20.02 9.79
CA ASP A 47 18.08 20.19 8.33
C ASP A 47 18.06 21.68 7.90
N ILE A 48 17.54 22.57 8.74
CA ILE A 48 17.37 23.99 8.43
C ILE A 48 18.45 24.83 9.09
N PHE A 49 18.74 24.54 10.36
CA PHE A 49 19.65 25.33 11.20
C PHE A 49 20.91 24.58 11.60
N GLY A 50 21.11 23.34 11.13
CA GLY A 50 22.21 22.47 11.53
C GLY A 50 23.55 23.21 11.49
N GLU A 51 24.08 23.47 12.67
CA GLU A 51 25.39 24.08 12.84
C GLU A 51 26.48 23.05 12.51
N ALA A 52 27.59 23.50 11.91
CA ALA A 52 28.73 22.63 11.62
C ALA A 52 29.49 22.26 12.90
N ASP A 53 30.08 21.06 12.95
CA ASP A 53 30.81 20.52 14.12
C ASP A 53 31.90 21.45 14.68
N THR A 54 32.41 22.37 13.85
CA THR A 54 33.47 23.31 14.21
C THR A 54 32.97 24.61 14.83
N GLN A 55 31.67 24.94 14.70
CA GLN A 55 31.09 26.22 15.11
C GLN A 55 29.73 25.97 15.78
N HIS A 56 29.75 25.70 17.10
CA HIS A 56 28.55 25.48 17.89
C HIS A 56 28.17 26.67 18.75
N SER A 57 26.90 27.04 18.71
CA SER A 57 26.29 27.96 19.65
C SER A 57 26.14 27.32 21.04
N TRP A 58 25.89 28.15 22.06
CA TRP A 58 25.70 27.66 23.42
C TRP A 58 24.44 26.79 23.55
N ASP A 59 24.54 25.67 24.29
CA ASP A 59 23.43 24.71 24.48
C ASP A 59 22.12 25.32 24.96
N CYS A 60 22.19 26.40 25.74
CA CYS A 60 21.01 27.12 26.22
C CYS A 60 20.28 27.81 25.06
N VAL A 61 21.03 28.49 24.19
CA VAL A 61 20.51 29.19 23.02
C VAL A 61 19.97 28.17 22.03
N TRP A 62 20.74 27.12 21.72
CA TRP A 62 20.33 26.06 20.80
C TRP A 62 19.00 25.41 21.22
N ARG A 63 18.84 25.05 22.51
CA ARG A 63 17.58 24.48 23.03
C ARG A 63 16.42 25.47 23.02
N LEU A 64 16.67 26.75 23.28
CA LEU A 64 15.61 27.77 23.24
C LEU A 64 15.11 27.96 21.81
N VAL A 65 16.03 28.08 20.85
CA VAL A 65 15.73 28.21 19.42
C VAL A 65 14.94 27.00 18.94
N TYR A 66 15.39 25.77 19.25
CA TYR A 66 14.67 24.54 18.92
C TYR A 66 13.22 24.55 19.43
N LYS A 67 13.01 24.95 20.70
CA LYS A 67 11.67 25.01 21.29
C LYS A 67 10.82 26.06 20.59
N VAL A 68 11.28 27.30 20.48
CA VAL A 68 10.51 28.41 19.88
C VAL A 68 10.17 28.09 18.43
N PHE A 69 11.13 27.57 17.65
CA PHE A 69 10.91 27.12 16.28
C PHE A 69 9.82 26.04 16.19
N THR A 70 9.91 24.99 17.02
CA THR A 70 8.97 23.87 17.00
C THR A 70 7.55 24.27 17.38
N TRP A 71 7.40 25.15 18.38
CA TRP A 71 6.09 25.66 18.77
C TRP A 71 5.50 26.56 17.69
N THR A 72 6.30 27.47 17.15
CA THR A 72 5.85 28.44 16.14
C THR A 72 5.42 27.74 14.86
N ARG A 73 6.24 26.81 14.34
CA ARG A 73 5.90 26.05 13.12
C ARG A 73 4.60 25.27 13.29
N LEU A 74 4.41 24.63 14.46
CA LEU A 74 3.21 23.83 14.73
C LEU A 74 1.97 24.71 14.81
N PHE A 75 2.06 25.85 15.50
CA PHE A 75 0.96 26.78 15.63
C PHE A 75 0.55 27.38 14.28
N VAL A 76 1.51 27.90 13.52
CA VAL A 76 1.25 28.47 12.18
C VAL A 76 0.69 27.40 11.25
N TYR A 77 1.28 26.21 11.23
CA TYR A 77 0.77 25.11 10.40
C TYR A 77 -0.68 24.75 10.74
N ARG A 78 -1.03 24.65 12.03
CA ARG A 78 -2.40 24.37 12.46
C ARG A 78 -3.37 25.46 12.04
N LEU A 79 -2.98 26.72 12.20
CA LEU A 79 -3.81 27.87 11.80
C LEU A 79 -4.03 27.89 10.28
N CYS A 80 -2.96 27.74 9.50
CA CYS A 80 -3.05 27.65 8.04
C CYS A 80 -3.86 26.43 7.58
N SER A 81 -3.71 25.28 8.22
CA SER A 81 -4.49 24.08 7.93
C SER A 81 -5.99 24.30 8.18
N LEU A 82 -6.35 25.05 9.22
CA LEU A 82 -7.74 25.41 9.47
C LEU A 82 -8.28 26.39 8.41
N ILE A 83 -7.52 27.42 8.06
CA ILE A 83 -7.96 28.47 7.13
C ILE A 83 -7.99 27.97 5.67
N ILE A 84 -7.00 27.18 5.26
CA ILE A 84 -6.81 26.74 3.87
C ILE A 84 -7.23 25.29 3.68
N GLY A 85 -6.81 24.40 4.60
CA GLY A 85 -7.07 22.98 4.49
C GLY A 85 -8.56 22.63 4.56
N LEU A 86 -9.32 23.28 5.44
CA LEU A 86 -10.77 23.02 5.55
C LEU A 86 -11.54 23.44 4.28
N PRO A 87 -11.38 24.67 3.73
CA PRO A 87 -11.99 25.02 2.44
C PRO A 87 -11.51 24.14 1.28
N ALA A 88 -10.22 23.82 1.24
CA ALA A 88 -9.68 22.93 0.21
C ALA A 88 -10.35 21.55 0.27
N ALA A 89 -10.54 20.97 1.47
CA ALA A 89 -11.21 19.69 1.63
C ALA A 89 -12.65 19.72 1.10
N ILE A 90 -13.39 20.81 1.32
CA ILE A 90 -14.75 20.99 0.78
C ILE A 90 -14.72 21.01 -0.76
N ILE A 91 -13.83 21.81 -1.35
CA ILE A 91 -13.70 21.94 -2.80
C ILE A 91 -13.33 20.59 -3.42
N PHE A 92 -12.30 19.92 -2.90
CA PHE A 92 -11.89 18.60 -3.39
C PHE A 92 -12.96 17.54 -3.19
N GLY A 93 -13.71 17.58 -2.09
CA GLY A 93 -14.85 16.70 -1.87
C GLY A 93 -15.94 16.86 -2.94
N ILE A 94 -16.29 18.09 -3.30
CA ILE A 94 -17.26 18.38 -4.37
C ILE A 94 -16.74 17.91 -5.72
N LEU A 95 -15.50 18.24 -6.06
CA LEU A 95 -14.88 17.81 -7.32
C LEU A 95 -14.85 16.28 -7.44
N PHE A 96 -14.47 15.59 -6.37
CA PHE A 96 -14.44 14.14 -6.33
C PHE A 96 -15.86 13.54 -6.46
N ALA A 97 -16.86 14.14 -5.81
CA ALA A 97 -18.25 13.70 -5.93
C ALA A 97 -18.76 13.81 -7.38
N ILE A 98 -18.49 14.94 -8.05
CA ILE A 98 -18.85 15.13 -9.47
C ILE A 98 -18.12 14.11 -10.35
N ALA A 99 -16.81 13.95 -10.16
CA ALA A 99 -16.01 12.98 -10.90
C ALA A 99 -16.53 11.54 -10.70
N SER A 100 -16.94 11.19 -9.48
CA SER A 100 -17.52 9.89 -9.16
C SER A 100 -18.85 9.67 -9.86
N VAL A 101 -19.75 10.66 -9.88
CA VAL A 101 -21.03 10.60 -10.62
C VAL A 101 -20.76 10.40 -12.11
N ILE A 102 -19.86 11.16 -12.71
CA ILE A 102 -19.48 10.99 -14.12
C ILE A 102 -18.91 9.59 -14.35
N ASN A 103 -18.05 9.10 -13.47
CA ASN A 103 -17.46 7.77 -13.60
C ASN A 103 -18.53 6.67 -13.59
N VAL A 104 -19.43 6.69 -12.60
CA VAL A 104 -20.45 5.65 -12.43
C VAL A 104 -21.53 5.72 -13.51
N PHE A 105 -22.01 6.92 -13.83
CA PHE A 105 -23.17 7.08 -14.72
C PHE A 105 -22.81 7.31 -16.19
N ALA A 106 -21.59 7.71 -16.53
CA ALA A 106 -21.15 7.90 -17.91
C ALA A 106 -19.98 6.97 -18.27
N CYS A 107 -18.87 7.00 -17.54
CA CYS A 107 -17.67 6.25 -17.95
C CYS A 107 -17.89 4.73 -17.91
N VAL A 108 -18.48 4.19 -16.84
CA VAL A 108 -18.76 2.75 -16.73
C VAL A 108 -19.69 2.25 -17.84
N PRO A 109 -20.87 2.84 -18.11
CA PRO A 109 -21.73 2.36 -19.18
C PRO A 109 -21.10 2.52 -20.57
N ILE A 110 -20.38 3.61 -20.83
CA ILE A 110 -19.64 3.78 -22.10
C ILE A 110 -18.56 2.70 -22.23
N ALA A 111 -17.77 2.44 -21.20
CA ALA A 111 -16.76 1.39 -21.20
C ALA A 111 -17.38 0.01 -21.43
N LYS A 112 -18.54 -0.27 -20.82
CA LYS A 112 -19.30 -1.51 -21.07
C LYS A 112 -19.79 -1.58 -22.52
N LEU A 113 -20.31 -0.49 -23.08
CA LEU A 113 -20.74 -0.44 -24.48
C LEU A 113 -19.58 -0.70 -25.44
N LEU A 114 -18.42 -0.08 -25.21
CA LEU A 114 -17.21 -0.28 -25.99
C LEU A 114 -16.62 -1.70 -25.83
N SER A 115 -16.84 -2.35 -24.69
CA SER A 115 -16.36 -3.72 -24.46
C SER A 115 -17.08 -4.75 -25.35
N ILE A 116 -18.30 -4.47 -25.83
CA ILE A 116 -19.06 -5.38 -26.70
C ILE A 116 -18.36 -5.60 -28.05
N PRO A 117 -18.10 -4.55 -28.88
CA PRO A 117 -17.39 -4.73 -30.14
C PRO A 117 -15.93 -5.15 -29.91
N ALA A 118 -15.28 -4.69 -28.83
CA ALA A 118 -13.92 -5.12 -28.50
C ALA A 118 -13.85 -6.62 -28.21
N ASN A 119 -14.81 -7.18 -27.49
CA ASN A 119 -14.87 -8.62 -27.21
C ASN A 119 -15.18 -9.43 -28.48
N TRP A 120 -16.02 -8.90 -29.38
CA TRP A 120 -16.26 -9.54 -30.67
C TRP A 120 -14.98 -9.57 -31.52
N LEU A 121 -14.27 -8.44 -31.59
CA LEU A 121 -12.98 -8.34 -32.27
C LEU A 121 -11.93 -9.27 -31.67
N ALA A 122 -11.86 -9.35 -30.34
CA ALA A 122 -10.95 -10.26 -29.63
C ALA A 122 -11.25 -11.73 -29.95
N LYS A 123 -12.53 -12.14 -30.01
CA LYS A 123 -12.91 -13.50 -30.41
C LYS A 123 -12.53 -13.80 -31.84
N THR A 124 -12.79 -12.88 -32.77
CA THR A 124 -12.40 -13.01 -34.17
C THR A 124 -10.88 -13.12 -34.30
N TRP A 125 -10.13 -12.33 -33.53
CA TRP A 125 -8.67 -12.40 -33.48
C TRP A 125 -8.18 -13.75 -32.93
N CYS A 126 -8.74 -14.22 -31.81
CA CYS A 126 -8.39 -15.53 -31.26
C CYS A 126 -8.68 -16.66 -32.25
N TRP A 127 -9.83 -16.62 -32.92
CA TRP A 127 -10.17 -17.60 -33.96
C TRP A 127 -9.14 -17.56 -35.10
N LEU A 128 -8.77 -16.36 -35.57
CA LEU A 128 -7.77 -16.17 -36.62
C LEU A 128 -6.40 -16.76 -36.22
N VAL A 129 -5.97 -16.51 -34.99
CA VAL A 129 -4.72 -17.04 -34.44
C VAL A 129 -4.77 -18.57 -34.39
N HIS A 130 -5.84 -19.19 -33.87
CA HIS A 130 -5.93 -20.66 -33.86
C HIS A 130 -5.99 -21.25 -35.27
N ALA A 131 -6.68 -20.59 -36.21
CA ALA A 131 -6.79 -21.08 -37.58
C ALA A 131 -5.46 -21.03 -38.35
N ILE A 132 -4.58 -20.08 -38.05
CA ILE A 132 -3.34 -19.84 -38.81
C ILE A 132 -2.09 -20.26 -38.04
N VAL A 133 -1.99 -19.83 -36.79
CA VAL A 133 -0.77 -19.99 -35.98
C VAL A 133 -0.66 -21.40 -35.41
N ASP A 134 -1.75 -22.02 -34.96
CA ASP A 134 -1.69 -23.40 -34.43
C ASP A 134 -1.20 -24.43 -35.46
N PRO A 135 -1.68 -24.49 -36.71
CA PRO A 135 -1.15 -25.45 -37.67
C PRO A 135 0.34 -25.20 -37.98
N VAL A 136 0.77 -23.93 -38.03
CA VAL A 136 2.18 -23.58 -38.23
C VAL A 136 3.03 -23.99 -37.04
N ALA A 137 2.59 -23.68 -35.82
CA ALA A 137 3.27 -24.05 -34.58
C ALA A 137 3.34 -25.56 -34.40
N THR A 138 2.28 -26.28 -34.77
CA THR A 138 2.25 -27.75 -34.75
C THR A 138 3.23 -28.34 -35.77
N ALA A 139 3.25 -27.80 -37.00
CA ALA A 139 4.20 -28.23 -38.02
C ALA A 139 5.65 -28.00 -37.57
N LEU A 140 5.96 -26.84 -36.97
CA LEU A 140 7.26 -26.56 -36.40
C LEU A 140 7.58 -27.49 -35.21
N GLY A 141 6.61 -27.75 -34.33
CA GLY A 141 6.76 -28.69 -33.22
C GLY A 141 7.10 -30.11 -33.67
N LEU A 142 6.52 -30.57 -34.80
CA LEU A 142 6.86 -31.86 -35.41
C LEU A 142 8.27 -31.89 -36.00
N LEU A 143 8.79 -30.78 -36.53
CA LEU A 143 10.19 -30.70 -36.97
C LEU A 143 11.16 -30.84 -35.78
N PHE A 144 10.81 -30.27 -34.62
CA PHE A 144 11.65 -30.33 -33.43
C PHE A 144 11.46 -31.61 -32.60
N SER A 145 10.30 -32.29 -32.67
CA SER A 145 10.06 -33.56 -31.95
C SER A 145 10.91 -34.73 -32.45
N SER A 146 11.40 -34.63 -33.70
CA SER A 146 12.40 -35.55 -34.25
C SER A 146 13.70 -35.59 -33.42
N PHE A 147 14.02 -34.51 -32.70
CA PHE A 147 15.15 -34.46 -31.76
C PHE A 147 14.75 -35.03 -30.38
N THR A 148 14.53 -36.34 -30.31
CA THR A 148 14.40 -37.04 -29.01
C THR A 148 15.78 -37.22 -28.38
N ILE A 149 16.16 -36.34 -27.46
CA ILE A 149 17.35 -36.52 -26.62
C ILE A 149 17.04 -37.63 -25.60
N ARG A 150 17.51 -38.86 -25.86
CA ARG A 150 17.47 -39.92 -24.85
C ARG A 150 18.42 -39.55 -23.71
N LYS A 151 17.87 -39.15 -22.56
CA LYS A 151 18.63 -39.14 -21.31
C LYS A 151 18.96 -40.60 -20.95
N TYR A 152 20.20 -41.00 -21.16
CA TYR A 152 20.73 -42.25 -20.62
C TYR A 152 20.96 -42.06 -19.12
N GLY A 153 19.90 -42.27 -18.34
CA GLY A 153 19.96 -42.41 -16.89
C GLY A 153 20.35 -43.84 -16.54
N ILE A 154 21.50 -43.96 -15.90
CA ILE A 154 22.20 -45.17 -15.45
C ILE A 154 21.26 -46.12 -14.67
N ASN A 155 21.41 -47.42 -14.98
CA ASN A 155 20.78 -48.60 -14.38
C ASN A 155 20.21 -48.46 -12.95
N SER A 156 18.96 -48.88 -12.74
CA SER A 156 18.56 -49.54 -11.50
C SER A 156 17.62 -50.73 -11.79
N GLN A 157 18.12 -51.90 -11.42
CA GLN A 157 17.68 -53.30 -11.63
C GLN A 157 16.18 -53.60 -11.40
N PRO A 158 15.63 -54.66 -12.02
CA PRO A 158 14.33 -55.23 -11.65
C PRO A 158 14.49 -56.09 -10.39
N THR A 159 13.69 -55.83 -9.37
CA THR A 159 13.49 -56.77 -8.25
C THR A 159 12.19 -57.51 -8.50
N ASP A 160 12.30 -58.76 -8.94
CA ASP A 160 11.20 -59.73 -8.98
C ASP A 160 10.75 -60.05 -7.56
N PRO A 161 9.43 -60.06 -7.24
CA PRO A 161 8.97 -60.63 -5.98
C PRO A 161 8.84 -62.15 -6.10
N CYS A 162 9.61 -62.83 -5.24
CA CYS A 162 9.61 -64.26 -5.02
C CYS A 162 8.26 -64.76 -4.47
N VAL A 163 7.82 -65.92 -5.00
CA VAL A 163 7.11 -67.06 -4.37
C VAL A 163 6.30 -66.80 -3.08
N ALA A 164 5.05 -67.25 -3.09
CA ALA A 164 4.39 -67.86 -1.93
C ALA A 164 3.74 -69.18 -2.35
#